data_AF-A0A1C2J909-F1
#
_entry.id   AF-A0A1C2J909-F1
#
_cell.length_a   1.000
_cell.length_b   1.000
_cell.length_c   1.000
_cell.angle_alpha   90.00
_cell.angle_beta   90.00
_cell.angle_gamma   90.00
#
_symmetry.space_group_name_H-M   'P 1'
#
loop_
_entity.id
_entity.type
_entity.pdbx_description
1 polymer ?
#
loop_
_entity_poly.entity_id
_entity_poly.type
_entity_poly.pdbx_seq_one_letter_code
_entity_poly.pdbx_strand_id
1 'polypeptide(L)'
;MSNVHPFPAGGKSAKSARKKGGRANGHHAAIGEALLIQDIEGRPVDVLEKIIQAGGMYLAPSDARPDENLEAAPSAQFLWTVQGMDILIDAANVLVHEAQRHPERMDQESVDGLVQQAKTTQKLIHKLNAMLPSDAFILASNSFGPDFMAEYATNAAMLMVSRFAVSLLGYYDAQFIRTKKDRRKDMMMDFVDVYREVIQDCQIHINAHDYLLKELASAQRAINKVMKEL
;
A
#
# COMPACT_ATOMS: atom_id res chain seq x y z
N MET A 1 8.36 -17.48 32.81
CA MET A 1 9.19 -17.49 31.59
C MET A 1 8.58 -16.48 30.65
N SER A 2 9.27 -15.37 30.38
CA SER A 2 8.79 -14.32 29.49
C SER A 2 8.92 -14.79 28.04
N ASN A 3 7.80 -15.03 27.37
CA ASN A 3 7.77 -15.19 25.92
C ASN A 3 8.15 -13.85 25.30
N VAL A 4 9.45 -13.67 25.05
CA VAL A 4 9.97 -12.60 24.21
C VAL A 4 9.48 -12.93 22.80
N HIS A 5 8.40 -12.28 22.38
CA HIS A 5 7.96 -12.35 20.99
C HIS A 5 9.15 -11.95 20.09
N PRO A 6 9.44 -12.72 19.03
CA PRO A 6 10.56 -12.43 18.13
C PRO A 6 10.26 -11.26 17.19
N PHE A 7 9.07 -10.65 17.30
CA PHE A 7 8.81 -9.38 16.64
C PHE A 7 9.88 -8.38 17.10
N PRO A 8 10.60 -7.71 16.20
CA PRO A 8 11.06 -6.38 16.56
C PRO A 8 9.78 -5.63 16.96
N ALA A 9 9.67 -5.20 18.22
CA ALA A 9 8.71 -4.18 18.60
C ALA A 9 8.81 -3.10 17.53
N GLY A 10 7.73 -2.90 16.76
CA GLY A 10 7.69 -2.22 15.46
C GLY A 10 9.00 -1.57 15.09
N GLY A 11 9.74 -2.20 14.15
CA GLY A 11 11.03 -1.71 13.67
C GLY A 11 10.97 -0.19 13.61
N LYS A 12 11.87 0.47 14.38
CA LYS A 12 11.83 1.91 14.66
C LYS A 12 11.28 2.62 13.43
N SER A 13 10.10 3.22 13.59
CA SER A 13 9.50 4.12 12.59
C SER A 13 10.66 4.83 11.90
N ALA A 14 10.74 4.63 10.57
CA ALA A 14 11.69 5.34 9.71
C ALA A 14 11.76 6.76 10.25
N LYS A 15 12.93 7.12 10.79
CA LYS A 15 13.14 8.26 11.68
C LYS A 15 12.14 9.36 11.34
N SER A 16 11.17 9.59 12.25
CA SER A 16 10.21 10.71 12.23
C SER A 16 10.63 11.71 11.17
N ALA A 17 9.97 11.64 10.01
CA ALA A 17 10.27 12.46 8.85
C ALA A 17 10.71 13.82 9.35
N ARG A 18 11.97 14.13 9.05
CA ARG A 18 12.71 15.33 9.42
C ARG A 18 11.73 16.47 9.69
N LYS A 19 11.60 16.83 10.96
CA LYS A 19 10.79 17.92 11.52
C LYS A 19 10.96 19.20 10.67
N LYS A 20 10.17 19.32 9.61
CA LYS A 20 10.05 20.49 8.72
C LYS A 20 8.70 20.41 8.03
N GLY A 21 7.67 20.58 8.84
CA GLY A 21 6.28 20.61 8.43
C GLY A 21 5.40 20.82 9.64
N GLY A 22 5.68 21.86 10.43
CA GLY A 22 4.76 22.26 11.49
C GLY A 22 3.46 22.70 10.83
N ARG A 23 2.46 21.81 10.82
CA ARG A 23 1.01 22.10 10.73
C ARG A 23 0.19 20.81 10.90
N ALA A 24 0.43 20.09 12.00
CA ALA A 24 -0.60 19.28 12.63
C ALA A 24 -1.14 20.12 13.79
N ASN A 25 -2.25 20.83 13.53
CA ASN A 25 -3.24 21.38 14.48
C ASN A 25 -3.92 22.59 13.85
N GLY A 26 -5.20 22.44 13.50
CA GLY A 26 -6.08 23.55 13.14
C GLY A 26 -6.76 23.36 11.80
N HIS A 27 -8.06 23.08 11.87
CA HIS A 27 -9.07 23.29 10.84
C HIS A 27 -8.68 24.19 9.65
N HIS A 28 -8.90 23.71 8.44
CA HIS A 28 -9.34 24.50 7.28
C HIS A 28 -8.55 25.77 6.89
N ALA A 29 -7.22 25.77 6.92
CA ALA A 29 -6.46 26.97 6.51
C ALA A 29 -5.68 26.79 5.20
N ALA A 30 -6.37 27.14 4.10
CA ALA A 30 -5.83 27.45 2.75
C ALA A 30 -5.36 26.28 1.87
N ILE A 31 -6.25 25.31 1.68
CA ILE A 31 -6.27 24.36 0.56
C ILE A 31 -6.19 25.18 -0.75
N GLY A 32 -5.26 24.87 -1.67
CA GLY A 32 -5.48 25.29 -3.05
C GLY A 32 -6.78 24.61 -3.53
N GLU A 33 -7.69 25.30 -4.20
CA GLU A 33 -9.03 24.75 -4.50
C GLU A 33 -8.96 23.28 -4.94
N ALA A 34 -9.62 22.43 -4.16
CA ALA A 34 -9.77 21.01 -4.45
C ALA A 34 -10.33 20.85 -5.87
N LEU A 35 -9.69 20.00 -6.69
CA LEU A 35 -10.28 19.66 -7.98
C LEU A 35 -11.29 18.54 -7.76
N LEU A 36 -12.55 18.93 -7.80
CA LEU A 36 -13.67 18.02 -7.64
C LEU A 36 -14.03 17.42 -9.00
N ILE A 37 -13.82 16.12 -9.11
CA ILE A 37 -14.20 15.30 -10.27
C ILE A 37 -15.49 14.56 -9.92
N GLN A 38 -16.43 14.47 -10.86
CA GLN A 38 -17.70 13.80 -10.59
C GLN A 38 -17.55 12.28 -10.68
N ASP A 39 -18.01 11.54 -9.67
CA ASP A 39 -18.11 10.08 -9.74
C ASP A 39 -19.25 9.63 -10.70
N ILE A 40 -19.47 8.31 -10.78
CA ILE A 40 -20.52 7.71 -11.62
C ILE A 40 -21.95 8.13 -11.22
N GLU A 41 -22.15 8.47 -9.94
CA GLU A 41 -23.41 8.97 -9.38
C GLU A 41 -23.53 10.50 -9.50
N GLY A 42 -22.51 11.18 -10.04
CA GLY A 42 -22.47 12.64 -10.19
C GLY A 42 -22.02 13.38 -8.92
N ARG A 43 -21.54 12.69 -7.90
CA ARG A 43 -21.06 13.30 -6.66
C ARG A 43 -19.65 13.87 -6.86
N PRO A 44 -19.36 15.08 -6.34
CA PRO A 44 -18.02 15.65 -6.41
C PRO A 44 -17.04 14.90 -5.51
N VAL A 45 -15.89 14.52 -6.06
CA VAL A 45 -14.83 13.78 -5.36
C VAL A 45 -13.49 14.49 -5.56
N ASP A 46 -12.78 14.75 -4.46
CA ASP A 46 -11.36 15.11 -4.51
C ASP A 46 -10.53 13.83 -4.64
N VAL A 47 -10.07 13.56 -5.87
CA VAL A 47 -9.31 12.35 -6.19
C VAL A 47 -7.93 12.37 -5.52
N LEU A 48 -7.30 13.54 -5.41
CA LEU A 48 -5.99 13.64 -4.79
C LEU A 48 -6.08 13.34 -3.29
N GLU A 49 -7.09 13.88 -2.62
CA GLU A 49 -7.37 13.58 -1.21
C GLU A 49 -7.67 12.09 -1.00
N LYS A 50 -8.45 11.45 -1.89
CA LYS A 50 -8.68 9.99 -1.81
C LYS A 50 -7.38 9.18 -1.90
N ILE A 51 -6.50 9.54 -2.83
CA ILE A 51 -5.21 8.84 -2.97
C ILE A 51 -4.34 9.07 -1.72
N ILE A 52 -4.40 10.25 -1.10
CA ILE A 52 -3.69 10.55 0.14
C ILE A 52 -4.28 9.74 1.31
N GLN A 53 -5.59 9.72 1.45
CA GLN A 53 -6.31 8.97 2.48
C GLN A 53 -5.99 7.48 2.41
N ALA A 54 -5.93 6.91 1.20
CA ALA A 54 -5.54 5.51 1.00
C ALA A 54 -4.16 5.20 1.61
N GLY A 55 -3.17 6.08 1.37
CA GLY A 55 -1.83 5.96 1.94
C GLY A 55 -1.83 6.11 3.45
N GLY A 56 -2.68 6.99 3.99
CA GLY A 56 -2.87 7.14 5.43
C GLY A 56 -3.37 5.87 6.14
N MET A 57 -3.96 4.91 5.43
CA MET A 57 -4.42 3.65 6.03
C MET A 57 -3.24 2.76 6.44
N TYR A 58 -2.18 2.71 5.62
CA TYR A 58 -1.14 1.67 5.74
C TYR A 58 0.31 2.18 5.71
N LEU A 59 0.59 3.44 5.34
CA LEU A 59 1.96 3.98 5.32
C LEU A 59 2.35 4.63 6.65
N ALA A 60 1.38 5.27 7.32
CA ALA A 60 1.56 5.90 8.60
C ALA A 60 0.33 5.58 9.45
N PRO A 61 0.46 4.74 10.49
CA PRO A 61 -0.54 4.61 11.52
C PRO A 61 -1.01 5.98 12.00
N SER A 62 -2.18 6.43 11.57
CA SER A 62 -2.85 7.58 12.17
C SER A 62 -3.08 7.29 13.65
N ASP A 63 -2.79 8.25 14.55
CA ASP A 63 -3.16 8.16 15.98
C ASP A 63 -4.68 8.02 16.17
N ALA A 64 -5.47 8.34 15.14
CA ALA A 64 -6.89 8.02 15.06
C ALA A 64 -7.06 6.72 14.27
N ARG A 65 -6.95 5.58 14.94
CA ARG A 65 -7.29 4.27 14.37
C ARG A 65 -8.53 3.70 15.04
N PRO A 66 -9.47 3.15 14.26
CA PRO A 66 -10.64 2.48 14.81
C PRO A 66 -10.21 1.10 15.34
N ASP A 67 -10.49 0.85 16.61
CA ASP A 67 -10.30 -0.40 17.38
C ASP A 67 -8.86 -0.86 17.69
N GLU A 68 -8.43 -0.62 18.94
CA GLU A 68 -7.21 -1.17 19.57
C GLU A 68 -7.12 -2.71 19.48
N ASN A 69 -8.26 -3.41 19.34
CA ASN A 69 -8.30 -4.87 19.25
C ASN A 69 -7.88 -5.43 17.89
N LEU A 70 -8.01 -4.64 16.81
CA LEU A 70 -7.53 -5.02 15.47
C LEU A 70 -6.03 -4.76 15.32
N GLU A 71 -5.44 -3.83 16.09
CA GLU A 71 -4.02 -3.50 15.98
C GLU A 71 -3.08 -4.61 16.46
N ALA A 72 -3.54 -5.49 17.35
CA ALA A 72 -2.74 -6.59 17.87
C ALA A 72 -2.71 -7.83 16.95
N ALA A 73 -3.53 -7.84 15.89
CA ALA A 73 -3.61 -8.96 14.97
C ALA A 73 -2.37 -9.01 14.04
N PRO A 74 -1.69 -10.15 13.89
CA PRO A 74 -0.57 -10.30 12.95
C PRO A 74 -0.91 -9.88 11.51
N SER A 75 -2.15 -10.03 11.08
CA SER A 75 -2.64 -9.65 9.75
C SER A 75 -3.11 -8.19 9.60
N ALA A 76 -3.13 -7.38 10.66
CA ALA A 76 -3.74 -6.05 10.66
C ALA A 76 -3.21 -5.14 9.55
N GLN A 77 -1.89 -5.10 9.38
CA GLN A 77 -1.23 -4.28 8.37
C GLN A 77 -1.61 -4.71 6.93
N PHE A 78 -1.81 -6.00 6.70
CA PHE A 78 -2.33 -6.50 5.42
C PHE A 78 -3.75 -5.99 5.18
N LEU A 79 -4.63 -6.08 6.19
CA LEU A 79 -6.02 -5.62 6.08
C LEU A 79 -6.13 -4.11 5.82
N TRP A 80 -5.34 -3.28 6.50
CA TRP A 80 -5.31 -1.84 6.21
C TRP A 80 -4.79 -1.54 4.80
N THR A 81 -3.86 -2.35 4.30
CA THR A 81 -3.37 -2.24 2.92
C THR A 81 -4.48 -2.58 1.92
N VAL A 82 -5.32 -3.58 2.21
CA VAL A 82 -6.52 -3.91 1.40
C VAL A 82 -7.51 -2.75 1.40
N GLN A 83 -7.80 -2.16 2.57
CA GLN A 83 -8.68 -1.00 2.66
C GLN A 83 -8.13 0.21 1.88
N GLY A 84 -6.82 0.45 1.95
CA GLY A 84 -6.16 1.45 1.13
C GLY A 84 -6.31 1.16 -0.37
N MET A 85 -6.17 -0.10 -0.79
CA MET A 85 -6.39 -0.51 -2.18
C MET A 85 -7.81 -0.19 -2.65
N ASP A 86 -8.83 -0.48 -1.85
CA ASP A 86 -10.22 -0.22 -2.22
C ASP A 86 -10.48 1.28 -2.45
N ILE A 87 -9.90 2.15 -1.61
CA ILE A 87 -9.95 3.61 -1.80
C ILE A 87 -9.24 4.04 -3.10
N LEU A 88 -8.10 3.42 -3.43
CA LEU A 88 -7.41 3.70 -4.70
C LEU A 88 -8.20 3.23 -5.92
N ILE A 89 -8.91 2.10 -5.82
CA ILE A 89 -9.79 1.62 -6.88
C ILE A 89 -10.94 2.62 -7.09
N ASP A 90 -11.55 3.13 -6.03
CA ASP A 90 -12.57 4.16 -6.13
C ASP A 90 -12.02 5.44 -6.80
N ALA A 91 -10.82 5.87 -6.43
CA ALA A 91 -10.15 7.00 -7.08
C ALA A 91 -9.92 6.75 -8.58
N ALA A 92 -9.44 5.55 -8.93
CA ALA A 92 -9.24 5.15 -10.32
C ALA A 92 -10.56 5.13 -11.11
N ASN A 93 -11.64 4.63 -10.52
CA ASN A 93 -12.96 4.60 -11.16
C ASN A 93 -13.47 6.01 -11.46
N VAL A 94 -13.26 6.97 -10.55
CA VAL A 94 -13.59 8.39 -10.79
C VAL A 94 -12.80 8.94 -11.98
N LEU A 95 -11.50 8.66 -12.05
CA LEU A 95 -10.64 9.11 -13.16
C LEU A 95 -11.03 8.48 -14.50
N VAL A 96 -11.32 7.17 -14.51
CA VAL A 96 -11.78 6.44 -15.72
C VAL A 96 -13.11 7.00 -16.19
N HIS A 97 -14.05 7.24 -15.27
CA HIS A 97 -15.36 7.79 -15.60
C HIS A 97 -15.26 9.21 -16.16
N GLU A 98 -14.38 10.05 -15.60
CA GLU A 98 -14.11 11.38 -16.13
C GLU A 98 -13.52 11.33 -17.54
N ALA A 99 -12.60 10.40 -17.80
CA ALA A 99 -12.05 10.18 -19.15
C ALA A 99 -13.14 9.74 -20.15
N GLN A 100 -14.08 8.91 -19.72
CA GLN A 100 -15.21 8.49 -20.56
C GLN A 100 -16.18 9.64 -20.86
N ARG A 101 -16.35 10.60 -19.94
CA ARG A 101 -17.15 11.82 -20.17
C ARG A 101 -16.46 12.80 -21.12
N HIS A 102 -15.13 12.83 -21.12
CA HIS A 102 -14.32 13.77 -21.89
C HIS A 102 -13.23 13.06 -22.72
N PRO A 103 -13.62 12.15 -23.64
CA PRO A 103 -12.67 11.32 -24.38
C PRO A 103 -11.75 12.13 -25.29
N GLU A 104 -12.15 13.35 -25.67
CA GLU A 104 -11.34 14.25 -26.49
C GLU A 104 -10.16 14.87 -25.74
N ARG A 105 -10.15 14.78 -24.40
CA ARG A 105 -9.15 15.42 -23.53
C ARG A 105 -8.18 14.44 -22.89
N MET A 106 -8.47 13.14 -22.96
CA MET A 106 -7.74 12.12 -22.24
C MET A 106 -7.26 11.02 -23.18
N ASP A 107 -6.01 10.61 -22.99
CA ASP A 107 -5.40 9.54 -23.76
C ASP A 107 -5.95 8.16 -23.32
N GLN A 108 -6.52 7.43 -24.27
CA GLN A 108 -7.13 6.13 -24.01
C GLN A 108 -6.10 5.08 -23.54
N GLU A 109 -4.87 5.12 -24.06
CA GLU A 109 -3.81 4.19 -23.65
C GLU A 109 -3.50 4.34 -22.15
N SER A 110 -3.41 5.58 -21.68
CA SER A 110 -3.21 5.90 -20.27
C SER A 110 -4.37 5.43 -19.38
N VAL A 111 -5.63 5.57 -19.85
CA VAL A 111 -6.83 5.11 -19.13
C VAL A 111 -6.87 3.59 -19.05
N ASP A 112 -6.60 2.91 -20.17
CA ASP A 112 -6.52 1.44 -20.22
C ASP A 112 -5.41 0.90 -19.32
N GLY A 113 -4.28 1.63 -19.26
CA GLY A 113 -3.18 1.37 -18.32
C GLY A 113 -3.64 1.39 -16.86
N LEU A 114 -4.39 2.42 -16.44
CA LEU A 114 -4.95 2.50 -15.09
C LEU A 114 -5.89 1.33 -14.78
N VAL A 115 -6.80 1.01 -15.69
CA VAL A 115 -7.75 -0.11 -15.54
C VAL A 115 -7.00 -1.44 -15.39
N GLN A 116 -5.98 -1.65 -16.21
CA GLN A 116 -5.20 -2.89 -16.17
C GLN A 116 -4.37 -3.00 -14.88
N GLN A 117 -3.80 -1.89 -14.40
CA GLN A 117 -3.09 -1.87 -13.12
C GLN A 117 -4.04 -2.14 -11.95
N ALA A 118 -5.22 -1.52 -11.90
CA ALA A 118 -6.21 -1.78 -10.87
C ALA A 118 -6.59 -3.27 -10.81
N LYS A 119 -6.91 -3.87 -11.96
CA LYS A 119 -7.21 -5.32 -12.06
C LYS A 119 -6.05 -6.20 -11.62
N THR A 120 -4.83 -5.84 -12.00
CA THR A 120 -3.63 -6.62 -11.67
C THR A 120 -3.35 -6.57 -10.17
N THR A 121 -3.42 -5.38 -9.57
CA THR A 121 -3.26 -5.17 -8.13
C THR A 121 -4.32 -5.93 -7.34
N GLN A 122 -5.60 -5.78 -7.71
CA GLN A 122 -6.71 -6.47 -7.04
C GLN A 122 -6.57 -8.01 -7.12
N LYS A 123 -6.21 -8.54 -8.29
CA LYS A 123 -5.98 -9.98 -8.47
C LYS A 123 -4.85 -10.50 -7.59
N LEU A 124 -3.76 -9.73 -7.46
CA LEU A 124 -2.66 -10.12 -6.60
C LEU A 124 -3.06 -10.09 -5.13
N ILE A 125 -3.70 -9.02 -4.67
CA ILE A 125 -4.16 -8.88 -3.29
C ILE A 125 -5.10 -10.02 -2.91
N HIS A 126 -6.02 -10.40 -3.80
CA HIS A 126 -6.89 -11.55 -3.56
C HIS A 126 -6.11 -12.86 -3.37
N LYS A 127 -5.05 -13.08 -4.17
CA LYS A 127 -4.17 -14.25 -4.02
C LYS A 127 -3.40 -14.21 -2.70
N LEU A 128 -2.88 -13.04 -2.31
CA LEU A 128 -2.14 -12.88 -1.06
C LEU A 128 -3.06 -13.12 0.15
N ASN A 129 -4.30 -12.61 0.09
CA ASN A 129 -5.30 -12.85 1.12
C ASN A 129 -5.62 -14.35 1.28
N ALA A 130 -5.71 -15.09 0.16
CA ALA A 130 -5.94 -16.52 0.18
C ALA A 130 -4.74 -17.33 0.72
N MET A 131 -3.52 -16.77 0.68
CA MET A 131 -2.32 -17.38 1.23
C MET A 131 -2.08 -17.02 2.71
N LEU A 132 -2.79 -16.01 3.22
CA LEU A 132 -2.56 -15.48 4.55
C LEU A 132 -3.02 -16.49 5.61
N PRO A 133 -2.14 -16.93 6.53
CA PRO A 133 -2.56 -17.77 7.63
C PRO A 133 -3.47 -16.98 8.58
N SER A 134 -4.45 -17.64 9.22
CA SER A 134 -5.32 -16.98 10.20
C SER A 134 -4.52 -16.50 11.41
N ASP A 135 -4.89 -15.37 12.01
CA ASP A 135 -4.20 -14.83 13.20
C ASP A 135 -4.10 -15.83 14.35
N ALA A 136 -5.18 -16.59 14.61
CA ALA A 136 -5.18 -17.63 15.64
C ALA A 136 -4.12 -18.72 15.38
N PHE A 137 -3.93 -19.09 14.11
CA PHE A 137 -2.90 -20.06 13.72
C PHE A 137 -1.48 -19.48 13.83
N ILE A 138 -1.30 -18.20 13.48
CA ILE A 138 -0.02 -17.50 13.65
C ILE A 138 0.36 -17.47 15.14
N LEU A 139 -0.56 -17.00 16.00
CA LEU A 139 -0.33 -16.87 17.45
C LEU A 139 -0.13 -18.21 18.17
N ALA A 140 -0.75 -19.29 17.68
CA ALA A 140 -0.64 -20.62 18.26
C ALA A 140 0.57 -21.43 17.72
N SER A 141 1.21 -20.97 16.65
CA SER A 141 2.32 -21.68 16.01
C SER A 141 3.62 -21.47 16.77
N ASN A 142 4.32 -22.56 17.08
CA ASN A 142 5.70 -22.52 17.57
C ASN A 142 6.74 -22.51 16.43
N SER A 143 6.28 -22.34 15.18
CA SER A 143 7.11 -22.36 13.97
C SER A 143 7.12 -20.99 13.30
N PHE A 144 8.25 -20.63 12.68
CA PHE A 144 8.46 -19.35 12.01
C PHE A 144 7.72 -19.22 10.65
N GLY A 145 7.18 -20.32 10.12
CA GLY A 145 6.57 -20.36 8.79
C GLY A 145 5.36 -19.44 8.62
N PRO A 146 4.35 -19.49 9.52
CA PRO A 146 3.17 -18.63 9.42
C PRO A 146 3.48 -17.14 9.52
N ASP A 147 4.38 -16.74 10.44
CA ASP A 147 4.84 -15.35 10.55
C ASP A 147 5.52 -14.88 9.26
N PHE A 148 6.41 -15.71 8.71
CA PHE A 148 7.10 -15.42 7.45
C PHE A 148 6.13 -15.26 6.27
N MET A 149 5.08 -16.10 6.19
CA MET A 149 4.06 -15.97 5.16
C MET A 149 3.23 -14.69 5.31
N ALA A 150 2.89 -14.31 6.54
CA ALA A 150 2.16 -13.08 6.83
C ALA A 150 2.99 -11.83 6.51
N GLU A 151 4.28 -11.82 6.88
CA GLU A 151 5.19 -10.72 6.56
C GLU A 151 5.40 -10.58 5.05
N TYR A 152 5.60 -11.69 4.34
CA TYR A 152 5.70 -11.69 2.87
C TYR A 152 4.44 -11.13 2.22
N ALA A 153 3.26 -11.62 2.61
CA ALA A 153 1.99 -11.20 2.05
C ALA A 153 1.74 -9.70 2.28
N THR A 154 2.06 -9.21 3.49
CA THR A 154 1.94 -7.79 3.85
C THR A 154 2.86 -6.91 2.99
N ASN A 155 4.15 -7.25 2.90
CA ASN A 155 5.09 -6.47 2.10
C ASN A 155 4.76 -6.50 0.60
N ALA A 156 4.34 -7.66 0.07
CA ALA A 156 3.92 -7.80 -1.31
C ALA A 156 2.66 -6.97 -1.61
N ALA A 157 1.71 -6.94 -0.69
CA ALA A 157 0.53 -6.09 -0.79
C ALA A 157 0.92 -4.61 -0.80
N MET A 158 1.67 -4.16 0.21
CA MET A 158 2.08 -2.75 0.34
C MET A 158 2.89 -2.28 -0.87
N LEU A 159 3.82 -3.09 -1.36
CA LEU A 159 4.59 -2.80 -2.57
C LEU A 159 3.67 -2.50 -3.76
N MET A 160 2.67 -3.35 -3.97
CA MET A 160 1.85 -3.32 -5.18
C MET A 160 0.78 -2.24 -5.12
N VAL A 161 0.17 -2.04 -3.94
CA VAL A 161 -0.77 -0.94 -3.69
C VAL A 161 -0.05 0.40 -3.81
N SER A 162 1.17 0.54 -3.26
CA SER A 162 1.95 1.78 -3.39
C SER A 162 2.40 2.06 -4.84
N ARG A 163 2.78 1.03 -5.61
CA ARG A 163 3.05 1.20 -7.06
C ARG A 163 1.82 1.69 -7.83
N PHE A 164 0.66 1.18 -7.49
CA PHE A 164 -0.60 1.61 -8.07
C PHE A 164 -0.92 3.07 -7.69
N ALA A 165 -0.74 3.45 -6.42
CA ALA A 165 -0.91 4.83 -5.97
C ALA A 165 0.01 5.81 -6.71
N VAL A 166 1.30 5.48 -6.87
CA VAL A 166 2.24 6.30 -7.65
C VAL A 166 1.80 6.46 -9.10
N SER A 167 1.26 5.40 -9.70
CA SER A 167 0.76 5.45 -11.09
C SER A 167 -0.47 6.35 -11.20
N LEU A 168 -1.40 6.29 -10.24
CA LEU A 168 -2.55 7.19 -10.15
C LEU A 168 -2.13 8.65 -9.98
N LEU A 169 -1.16 8.94 -9.11
CA LEU A 169 -0.62 10.28 -8.94
C LEU A 169 0.06 10.78 -10.22
N GLY A 170 0.78 9.91 -10.93
CA GLY A 170 1.39 10.23 -12.22
C GLY A 170 0.35 10.57 -13.29
N TYR A 171 -0.75 9.81 -13.37
CA TYR A 171 -1.87 10.13 -14.25
C TYR A 171 -2.54 11.44 -13.86
N TYR A 172 -2.81 11.64 -12.57
CA TYR A 172 -3.44 12.85 -12.06
C TYR A 172 -2.60 14.10 -12.39
N ASP A 173 -1.28 14.02 -12.21
CA ASP A 173 -0.35 15.08 -12.60
C ASP A 173 -0.48 15.45 -14.08
N ALA A 174 -0.39 14.44 -14.95
CA ALA A 174 -0.39 14.63 -16.40
C ALA A 174 -1.70 15.28 -16.90
N GLN A 175 -2.84 14.90 -16.33
CA GLN A 175 -4.16 15.33 -16.83
C GLN A 175 -4.67 16.62 -16.16
N PHE A 176 -4.33 16.87 -14.89
CA PHE A 176 -4.99 17.91 -14.10
C PHE A 176 -4.06 19.00 -13.54
N ILE A 177 -2.74 18.78 -13.54
CA ILE A 177 -1.78 19.79 -13.11
C ILE A 177 -1.23 20.53 -14.34
N ARG A 178 -1.75 21.73 -14.56
CA ARG A 178 -1.35 22.56 -15.74
C ARG A 178 -0.05 23.32 -15.54
N THR A 179 0.32 23.64 -14.30
CA THR A 179 1.48 24.48 -14.01
C THR A 179 2.27 23.96 -12.81
N LYS A 180 3.59 24.22 -12.81
CA LYS A 180 4.47 23.90 -11.67
C LYS A 180 4.20 24.72 -10.41
N LYS A 181 3.36 25.76 -10.48
CA LYS A 181 2.99 26.61 -9.33
C LYS A 181 1.67 26.17 -8.68
N ASP A 182 1.07 25.08 -9.17
CA ASP A 182 -0.15 24.53 -8.59
C ASP A 182 0.16 23.96 -7.21
N ARG A 183 -0.53 24.43 -6.16
CA ARG A 183 -0.29 23.96 -4.78
C ARG A 183 -0.57 22.46 -4.61
N ARG A 184 -1.43 21.88 -5.45
CA ARG A 184 -1.72 20.44 -5.44
C ARG A 184 -0.50 19.63 -5.89
N LYS A 185 0.40 20.23 -6.69
CA LYS A 185 1.64 19.61 -7.15
C LYS A 185 2.58 19.32 -5.99
N ASP A 186 2.77 20.29 -5.08
CA ASP A 186 3.67 20.13 -3.93
C ASP A 186 3.16 19.01 -3.02
N MET A 187 1.86 19.04 -2.69
CA MET A 187 1.23 17.99 -1.89
C MET A 187 1.35 16.61 -2.54
N MET A 188 1.06 16.51 -3.84
CA MET A 188 1.20 15.26 -4.58
C MET A 188 2.64 14.73 -4.56
N MET A 189 3.64 15.61 -4.72
CA MET A 189 5.05 15.22 -4.71
C MET A 189 5.50 14.69 -3.35
N ASP A 190 5.07 15.32 -2.25
CA ASP A 190 5.36 14.84 -0.89
C ASP A 190 4.86 13.39 -0.71
N PHE A 191 3.63 13.10 -1.15
CA PHE A 191 3.09 11.74 -1.05
C PHE A 191 3.73 10.77 -2.04
N VAL A 192 4.09 11.21 -3.26
CA VAL A 192 4.86 10.37 -4.21
C VAL A 192 6.15 9.88 -3.56
N ASP A 193 6.85 10.75 -2.83
CA ASP A 193 8.10 10.37 -2.16
C ASP A 193 7.86 9.37 -1.02
N VAL A 194 6.80 9.55 -0.22
CA VAL A 194 6.41 8.57 0.83
C VAL A 194 6.08 7.20 0.22
N TYR A 195 5.28 7.16 -0.85
CA TYR A 195 4.98 5.90 -1.55
C TYR A 195 6.24 5.24 -2.12
N ARG A 196 7.17 6.02 -2.65
CA ARG A 196 8.44 5.52 -3.20
C ARG A 196 9.35 4.94 -2.13
N GLU A 197 9.42 5.55 -0.96
CA GLU A 197 10.16 5.02 0.19
C GLU A 197 9.61 3.64 0.58
N VAL A 198 8.29 3.52 0.73
CA VAL A 198 7.65 2.23 1.05
C VAL A 198 7.85 1.19 -0.06
N ILE A 199 7.82 1.59 -1.34
CA ILE A 199 8.15 0.69 -2.46
C ILE A 199 9.58 0.13 -2.32
N GLN A 200 10.55 0.98 -1.96
CA GLN A 200 11.94 0.55 -1.78
C GLN A 200 12.07 -0.40 -0.60
N ASP A 201 11.49 -0.05 0.55
CA ASP A 201 11.54 -0.86 1.76
C ASP A 201 10.89 -2.23 1.54
N CYS A 202 9.64 -2.27 1.05
CA CYS A 202 8.96 -3.55 0.79
C CYS A 202 9.70 -4.40 -0.24
N GLN A 203 10.33 -3.80 -1.25
CA GLN A 203 11.13 -4.54 -2.23
C GLN A 203 12.37 -5.18 -1.58
N ILE A 204 13.03 -4.49 -0.64
CA ILE A 204 14.15 -5.04 0.13
C ILE A 204 13.67 -6.25 0.94
N HIS A 205 12.55 -6.12 1.66
CA HIS A 205 11.99 -7.20 2.46
C HIS A 205 11.62 -8.41 1.59
N ILE A 206 10.90 -8.21 0.48
CA ILE A 206 10.52 -9.31 -0.43
C ILE A 206 11.75 -10.02 -1.00
N ASN A 207 12.78 -9.26 -1.41
CA ASN A 207 14.02 -9.87 -1.91
C ASN A 207 14.73 -10.71 -0.84
N ALA A 208 14.70 -10.27 0.42
CA ALA A 208 15.23 -11.04 1.54
C ALA A 208 14.40 -12.32 1.79
N HIS A 209 13.07 -12.24 1.68
CA HIS A 209 12.20 -13.42 1.77
C HIS A 209 12.49 -14.42 0.65
N ASP A 210 12.60 -13.96 -0.60
CA ASP A 210 12.92 -14.82 -1.74
C ASP A 210 14.28 -15.51 -1.58
N TYR A 211 15.26 -14.82 -1.00
CA TYR A 211 16.55 -15.41 -0.67
C TYR A 211 16.40 -16.52 0.38
N LEU A 212 15.70 -16.26 1.49
CA LEU A 212 15.47 -17.25 2.54
C LEU A 212 14.72 -18.49 2.05
N LEU A 213 13.72 -18.31 1.19
CA LEU A 213 12.99 -19.43 0.56
C LEU A 213 13.90 -20.32 -0.29
N LYS A 214 14.86 -19.71 -1.03
CA LYS A 214 15.83 -20.47 -1.84
C LYS A 214 16.79 -21.26 -0.96
N GLU A 215 17.29 -20.66 0.12
CA GLU A 215 18.16 -21.33 1.08
C GLU A 215 17.43 -22.51 1.76
N LEU A 216 16.18 -22.31 2.18
CA LEU A 216 15.35 -23.37 2.77
C LEU A 216 15.15 -24.54 1.78
N ALA A 217 14.82 -24.24 0.53
CA ALA A 217 14.67 -25.25 -0.52
C ALA A 217 15.98 -25.99 -0.84
N SER A 218 17.13 -25.32 -0.68
CA SER A 218 18.46 -25.93 -0.80
C SER A 218 18.74 -26.89 0.35
N ALA A 219 18.53 -26.43 1.60
CA ALA A 219 18.71 -27.23 2.80
C ALA A 219 17.80 -28.47 2.80
N GLN A 220 16.53 -28.32 2.40
CA GLN A 220 15.59 -29.43 2.30
C GLN A 220 16.04 -30.48 1.28
N ARG A 221 16.59 -30.06 0.13
CA ARG A 221 17.17 -30.97 -0.86
C ARG A 221 18.38 -31.72 -0.31
N ALA A 222 19.25 -31.04 0.44
CA ALA A 222 20.41 -31.66 1.07
C ALA A 222 20.00 -32.70 2.11
N ILE A 223 19.05 -32.38 2.98
CA ILE A 223 18.52 -33.31 4.00
C ILE A 223 17.88 -34.53 3.33
N ASN A 224 17.03 -34.32 2.32
CA ASN A 224 16.38 -35.41 1.60
C ASN A 224 17.39 -36.33 0.89
N LYS A 225 18.54 -35.80 0.47
CA LYS A 225 19.62 -36.62 -0.09
C LYS A 225 20.25 -37.49 0.99
N VAL A 226 20.63 -36.90 2.13
CA VAL A 226 21.21 -37.64 3.26
C VAL A 226 20.26 -38.72 3.77
N MET A 227 18.95 -38.42 3.87
CA MET A 227 17.94 -39.39 4.30
C MET A 227 17.74 -40.57 3.33
N LYS A 228 18.06 -40.40 2.05
CA LYS A 228 18.02 -41.50 1.06
C LYS A 228 19.29 -42.36 1.06
N GLU A 229 20.37 -41.84 1.62
CA GLU A 229 21.66 -42.53 1.74
C GLU A 229 21.79 -43.31 3.07
N LEU A 230 20.81 -43.15 3.98
CA LEU A 230 20.61 -43.93 5.22
C LEU A 230 19.60 -45.06 5.01
#